data_AF-A0AAU9V8C4-F1
#
_entry.id   AF-A0AAU9V8C4-F1
#
_cell.length_a   1.000
_cell.length_b   1.000
_cell.length_c   1.000
_cell.angle_alpha   90.00
_cell.angle_beta   90.00
_cell.angle_gamma   90.00
#
_symmetry.space_group_name_H-M   'P 1'
#
loop_
_entity.id
_entity.type
_entity.pdbx_description
1 polymer ?
#
loop_
_entity_poly.entity_id
_entity_poly.type
_entity_poly.pdbx_seq_one_letter_code
_entity_poly.pdbx_strand_id
1 'polypeptide(L)'
;MIPTVNKAVHHAAAARQKLHSEFTSRLPTKTKLMVYGAYVRSRLTYAAPAWYALCSAYQARRLQIQQNRCLRLIVGAPRYVINVVIHRDTRTPTVEEYVRHLARTMFARADKGACTHLHGIAPLHARPPEGRPLPRELLLSPQPSPNTGNSGDDEDDAGEA
;
A
#
# COMPACT_ATOMS: atom_id res chain seq x y z
N MET A 1 2.24 -14.24 6.80
CA MET A 1 3.40 -13.32 6.74
C MET A 1 3.13 -12.09 7.62
N ILE A 2 3.29 -12.24 8.95
CA ILE A 2 2.97 -11.23 9.97
C ILE A 2 4.20 -10.42 10.47
N PRO A 3 5.45 -10.95 10.50
CA PRO A 3 6.54 -10.25 11.19
C PRO A 3 7.10 -9.07 10.39
N THR A 4 7.10 -9.12 9.05
CA THR A 4 7.73 -8.10 8.20
C THR A 4 7.00 -6.76 8.29
N VAL A 5 5.67 -6.76 8.15
CA VAL A 5 4.84 -5.55 8.28
C VAL A 5 4.97 -4.97 9.68
N ASN A 6 4.92 -5.82 10.72
CA ASN A 6 5.06 -5.38 12.10
C ASN A 6 6.42 -4.70 12.32
N LYS A 7 7.51 -5.32 11.86
CA LYS A 7 8.85 -4.73 11.92
C LYS A 7 8.90 -3.38 11.21
N ALA A 8 8.37 -3.27 9.99
CA ALA A 8 8.33 -2.01 9.25
C ALA A 8 7.56 -0.91 10.02
N VAL A 9 6.40 -1.24 10.59
CA VAL A 9 5.62 -0.31 11.43
C VAL A 9 6.39 0.09 12.68
N HIS A 10 7.04 -0.85 13.38
CA HIS A 10 7.85 -0.57 14.57
C HIS A 10 9.06 0.32 14.25
N HIS A 11 9.79 0.02 13.18
CA HIS A 11 10.93 0.83 12.75
C HIS A 11 10.50 2.25 12.33
N ALA A 12 9.36 2.38 11.64
CA ALA A 12 8.80 3.67 11.29
C ALA A 12 8.30 4.45 12.51
N ALA A 13 7.73 3.77 13.51
CA ALA A 13 7.31 4.37 14.76
C ALA A 13 8.51 4.86 15.59
N ALA A 14 9.57 4.07 15.68
CA ALA A 14 10.82 4.47 16.31
C ALA A 14 11.45 5.68 15.60
N ALA A 15 11.47 5.67 14.26
CA ALA A 15 11.96 6.80 13.47
C ALA A 15 11.14 8.07 13.70
N ARG A 16 9.81 7.98 13.71
CA ARG A 16 8.92 9.11 14.05
C ARG A 16 9.21 9.66 15.44
N GLN A 17 9.45 8.79 16.43
CA GLN A 17 9.74 9.23 17.79
C GLN A 17 11.06 9.99 17.88
N LYS A 18 12.11 9.51 17.20
CA LYS A 18 13.40 10.20 17.12
C LYS A 18 13.29 11.56 16.44
N LEU A 19 12.45 11.65 15.41
CA LEU A 19 12.21 12.88 14.64
C LEU A 19 11.12 13.78 15.25
N HIS A 20 10.65 13.46 16.46
CA HIS A 20 9.52 14.19 17.05
C HIS A 20 9.85 15.68 17.21
N SER A 21 11.01 16.01 17.80
CA SER A 21 11.48 17.40 17.97
C SER A 21 11.49 18.18 16.65
N GLU A 22 11.94 17.55 15.57
CA GLU A 22 12.02 18.16 14.25
C GLU A 22 10.64 18.45 13.67
N PHE A 23 9.66 17.57 13.91
CA PHE A 23 8.30 17.78 13.42
C PHE A 23 7.52 18.83 14.22
N THR A 24 7.81 19.00 15.51
CA THR A 24 7.21 20.08 16.34
C THR A 24 7.94 21.42 16.24
N SER A 25 9.14 21.46 15.66
CA SER A 25 9.92 22.69 15.52
C SER A 25 9.25 23.73 14.62
N ARG A 26 9.79 24.96 14.57
CA ARG A 26 9.29 26.05 13.70
C ARG A 26 9.71 25.91 12.22
N LEU A 27 10.15 24.73 11.79
CA LEU A 27 10.54 24.50 10.40
C LEU A 27 9.33 24.65 9.45
N PRO A 28 9.55 25.09 8.19
CA PRO A 28 8.51 25.10 7.17
C PRO A 28 7.92 23.70 6.95
N THR A 29 6.60 23.62 6.79
CA THR A 29 5.87 22.35 6.60
C THR A 29 6.42 21.54 5.43
N LYS A 30 6.83 22.21 4.34
CA LYS A 30 7.44 21.56 3.17
C LYS A 30 8.72 20.80 3.54
N THR A 31 9.59 21.40 4.33
CA THR A 31 10.85 20.77 4.79
C THR A 31 10.56 19.56 5.68
N LYS A 32 9.59 19.69 6.61
CA LYS A 32 9.16 18.56 7.45
C LYS A 32 8.62 17.39 6.63
N LEU A 33 7.85 17.67 5.56
CA LEU A 33 7.36 16.64 4.64
C LEU A 33 8.49 15.95 3.87
N MET A 34 9.55 16.68 3.50
CA MET A 34 10.75 16.09 2.90
C MET A 34 11.46 15.15 3.88
N VAL A 35 11.66 15.57 5.14
CA VAL A 35 12.25 14.73 6.20
C VAL A 35 11.42 13.47 6.43
N TYR A 36 10.09 13.61 6.47
CA TYR A 36 9.17 12.47 6.57
C TYR A 36 9.34 11.49 5.40
N GLY A 37 9.42 12.00 4.16
CA GLY A 37 9.65 11.17 2.99
C GLY A 37 10.98 10.42 3.03
N ALA A 38 12.05 11.13 3.41
CA ALA A 38 13.40 10.59 3.45
C ALA A 38 13.58 9.49 4.51
N TYR A 39 12.98 9.62 5.71
CA TYR A 39 13.27 8.73 6.83
C TYR A 39 12.15 7.80 7.27
N VAL A 40 10.90 8.29 7.29
CA VAL A 40 9.77 7.52 7.83
C VAL A 40 9.11 6.73 6.71
N ARG A 41 8.79 7.41 5.60
CA ARG A 41 8.16 6.76 4.44
C ARG A 41 9.08 5.70 3.84
N SER A 42 10.36 6.02 3.66
CA SER A 42 11.38 5.07 3.20
C SER A 42 11.40 3.78 4.05
N ARG A 43 11.38 3.89 5.38
CA ARG A 43 11.30 2.72 6.28
C ARG A 43 9.99 1.95 6.17
N LEU A 44 8.87 2.63 5.96
CA LEU A 44 7.57 1.98 5.75
C LEU A 44 7.51 1.22 4.43
N THR A 45 8.08 1.77 3.36
CA THR A 45 7.84 1.32 1.98
C THR A 45 9.06 0.67 1.30
N TYR A 46 10.20 0.52 1.98
CA TYR A 46 11.47 0.08 1.39
C TYR A 46 11.35 -1.15 0.47
N ALA A 47 10.71 -2.21 0.95
CA ALA A 47 10.52 -3.45 0.19
C ALA A 47 9.06 -3.69 -0.22
N ALA A 48 8.21 -2.67 -0.10
CA ALA A 48 6.76 -2.83 -0.23
C ALA A 48 6.29 -3.41 -1.56
N PRO A 49 6.87 -3.09 -2.73
CA PRO A 49 6.48 -3.73 -3.99
C PRO A 49 6.55 -5.27 -3.97
N ALA A 50 7.42 -5.85 -3.14
CA ALA A 50 7.62 -7.29 -3.06
C ALA A 50 6.64 -8.00 -2.09
N TRP A 51 6.19 -7.33 -1.02
CA TRP A 51 5.38 -7.98 0.04
C TRP A 51 3.99 -7.36 0.25
N TYR A 52 3.70 -6.19 -0.31
CA TYR A 52 2.44 -5.50 -0.08
C TYR A 52 1.24 -6.25 -0.66
N ALA A 53 1.43 -7.02 -1.75
CA ALA A 53 0.41 -7.90 -2.33
C ALA A 53 -0.10 -8.94 -1.32
N LEU A 54 0.79 -9.38 -0.44
CA LEU A 54 0.54 -10.40 0.56
C LEU A 54 -0.08 -9.83 1.84
N CYS A 55 -0.25 -8.51 1.93
CA CYS A 55 -0.80 -7.87 3.12
C CYS A 55 -2.30 -8.04 3.20
N SER A 56 -2.79 -8.40 4.40
CA SER A 56 -4.22 -8.30 4.67
C SER A 56 -4.66 -6.84 4.76
N ALA A 57 -5.96 -6.59 4.57
CA ALA A 57 -6.54 -5.26 4.73
C ALA A 57 -6.22 -4.63 6.10
N TYR A 58 -6.16 -5.44 7.16
CA TYR A 58 -5.76 -5.01 8.50
C TYR A 58 -4.30 -4.51 8.54
N GLN A 59 -3.39 -5.22 7.91
CA GLN A 59 -1.97 -4.86 7.84
C GLN A 59 -1.75 -3.57 7.02
N ALA A 60 -2.39 -3.47 5.86
CA ALA A 60 -2.39 -2.27 5.04
C ALA A 60 -2.91 -1.05 5.82
N ARG A 61 -4.01 -1.23 6.56
CA ARG A 61 -4.58 -0.19 7.43
C ARG A 61 -3.58 0.28 8.50
N ARG A 62 -2.81 -0.63 9.11
CA ARG A 62 -1.80 -0.26 10.11
C ARG A 62 -0.67 0.60 9.54
N LEU A 63 -0.21 0.28 8.33
CA LEU A 63 0.76 1.11 7.62
C LEU A 63 0.19 2.50 7.35
N GLN A 64 -1.06 2.58 6.90
CA GLN A 64 -1.75 3.84 6.66
C GLN A 64 -1.91 4.66 7.95
N ILE A 65 -2.29 4.03 9.07
CA ILE A 65 -2.39 4.68 10.38
C ILE A 65 -1.04 5.30 10.77
N GLN A 66 0.07 4.58 10.54
CA GLN A 66 1.40 5.09 10.87
C GLN A 66 1.76 6.33 10.05
N GLN A 67 1.45 6.34 8.74
CA GLN A 67 1.57 7.53 7.90
C GLN A 67 0.68 8.68 8.39
N ASN A 68 -0.60 8.41 8.67
CA ASN A 68 -1.55 9.44 9.12
C ASN A 68 -1.13 10.11 10.43
N ARG A 69 -0.58 9.32 11.38
CA ARG A 69 0.00 9.86 12.62
C ARG A 69 1.16 10.81 12.36
N CYS A 70 2.03 10.48 11.41
CA CYS A 70 3.16 11.34 11.05
C CYS A 70 2.69 12.63 10.37
N LEU A 71 1.78 12.54 9.41
CA LEU A 71 1.26 13.71 8.70
C LEU A 71 0.52 14.67 9.64
N ARG A 72 -0.29 14.13 10.57
CA ARG A 72 -0.94 14.95 11.61
C ARG A 72 0.05 15.68 12.48
N LEU A 73 1.13 15.00 12.89
CA LEU A 73 2.18 15.62 13.70
C LEU A 73 2.90 16.74 12.95
N ILE A 74 3.20 16.55 11.67
CA ILE A 74 3.88 17.54 10.82
C ILE A 74 3.03 18.80 10.62
N VAL A 75 1.74 18.63 10.36
CA VAL A 75 0.79 19.74 10.12
C VAL A 75 0.33 20.37 11.43
N GLY A 76 0.46 19.68 12.57
CA GLY A 76 -0.13 20.11 13.85
C GLY A 76 -1.67 20.02 13.84
N ALA A 77 -2.22 19.10 13.05
CA ALA A 77 -3.67 19.02 12.82
C ALA A 77 -4.40 18.40 14.04
N PRO A 78 -5.47 19.04 14.56
CA PRO A 78 -6.26 18.50 15.66
C PRO A 78 -7.07 17.27 15.23
N ARG A 79 -7.59 16.52 16.23
CA ARG A 79 -8.23 15.21 16.02
C ARG A 79 -9.44 15.27 15.07
N TYR A 80 -10.20 16.37 15.08
CA TYR A 80 -11.42 16.53 14.28
C TYR A 80 -11.15 16.77 12.78
N VAL A 81 -9.92 17.15 12.37
CA VAL A 81 -9.58 17.28 10.95
C VAL A 81 -9.55 15.91 10.30
N ILE A 82 -10.23 15.72 9.18
CA ILE A 82 -10.33 14.43 8.49
C ILE A 82 -9.02 14.10 7.78
N ASN A 83 -8.58 12.83 7.81
CA ASN A 83 -7.31 12.41 7.17
C ASN A 83 -7.27 12.77 5.67
N VAL A 84 -8.40 12.66 4.96
CA VAL A 84 -8.50 12.99 3.53
C VAL A 84 -8.10 14.44 3.25
N VAL A 85 -8.52 15.38 4.10
CA VAL A 85 -8.15 16.80 3.99
C VAL A 85 -6.63 16.97 4.17
N ILE A 86 -6.05 16.29 5.16
CA ILE A 86 -4.60 16.32 5.40
C ILE A 86 -3.82 15.80 4.18
N HIS A 87 -4.26 14.69 3.58
CA HIS A 87 -3.63 14.15 2.37
C HIS A 87 -3.73 15.12 1.19
N ARG A 88 -4.88 15.74 0.99
CA ARG A 88 -5.11 16.74 -0.06
C ARG A 88 -4.19 17.95 0.12
N ASP A 89 -4.16 18.52 1.32
CA ASP A 89 -3.43 19.75 1.60
C ASP A 89 -1.90 19.52 1.61
N THR A 90 -1.45 18.36 2.07
CA THR A 90 -0.03 17.95 2.02
C THR A 90 0.41 17.37 0.67
N ARG A 91 -0.54 17.16 -0.27
CA ARG A 91 -0.33 16.47 -1.56
C ARG A 91 0.43 15.15 -1.42
N THR A 92 0.22 14.44 -0.31
CA THR A 92 0.92 13.18 -0.04
C THR A 92 0.01 12.01 -0.38
N PRO A 93 0.42 11.10 -1.29
CA PRO A 93 -0.37 9.93 -1.65
C PRO A 93 -0.55 8.98 -0.47
N THR A 94 -1.57 8.13 -0.51
CA THR A 94 -1.74 7.06 0.48
C THR A 94 -0.60 6.04 0.38
N VAL A 95 -0.40 5.22 1.42
CA VAL A 95 0.63 4.16 1.38
C VAL A 95 0.40 3.26 0.17
N GLU A 96 -0.85 2.87 -0.07
CA GLU A 96 -1.23 1.99 -1.17
C GLU A 96 -0.90 2.60 -2.53
N GLU A 97 -1.32 3.85 -2.78
CA GLU A 97 -1.03 4.56 -4.03
C GLU A 97 0.48 4.69 -4.27
N TYR A 98 1.23 5.04 -3.23
CA TYR A 98 2.68 5.18 -3.33
C TYR A 98 3.36 3.84 -3.63
N VAL A 99 2.95 2.77 -2.95
CA VAL A 99 3.49 1.43 -3.18
C VAL A 99 3.14 0.92 -4.57
N ARG A 100 1.91 1.17 -5.04
CA ARG A 100 1.49 0.82 -6.40
C ARG A 100 2.31 1.59 -7.44
N HIS A 101 2.54 2.88 -7.23
CA HIS A 101 3.41 3.67 -8.11
C HIS A 101 4.85 3.11 -8.11
N LEU A 102 5.39 2.78 -6.94
CA LEU A 102 6.72 2.20 -6.82
C LEU A 102 6.81 0.83 -7.52
N ALA A 103 5.80 -0.02 -7.35
CA ALA A 103 5.71 -1.32 -8.01
C ALA A 103 5.66 -1.16 -9.54
N ARG A 104 4.83 -0.26 -10.07
CA ARG A 104 4.76 0.04 -11.51
C ARG A 104 6.12 0.41 -12.07
N THR A 105 6.80 1.36 -11.42
CA THR A 105 8.12 1.82 -11.87
C THR A 105 9.18 0.72 -11.79
N MET A 106 9.16 -0.07 -10.71
CA MET A 106 10.09 -1.20 -10.52
C MET A 106 9.91 -2.27 -11.60
N PHE A 107 8.67 -2.74 -11.82
CA PHE A 107 8.38 -3.78 -12.80
C PHE A 107 8.58 -3.28 -14.23
N ALA A 108 8.16 -2.05 -14.55
CA ALA A 108 8.43 -1.47 -15.88
C ALA A 108 9.92 -1.35 -16.17
N ARG A 109 10.76 -1.07 -15.15
CA ARG A 109 12.22 -1.06 -15.31
C ARG A 109 12.77 -2.47 -15.52
N ALA A 110 12.26 -3.46 -14.80
CA ALA A 110 12.66 -4.85 -14.97
C ALA A 110 12.31 -5.34 -16.39
N ASP A 111 11.11 -5.03 -16.87
CA ASP A 111 10.61 -5.43 -18.18
C ASP A 111 11.33 -4.68 -19.33
N LYS A 112 11.92 -3.51 -19.07
CA LYS A 112 12.76 -2.75 -20.04
C LYS A 112 14.25 -3.06 -19.94
N GLY A 113 14.68 -3.98 -19.07
CA GLY A 113 16.09 -4.30 -18.89
C GLY A 113 16.71 -4.88 -20.17
N ALA A 114 18.03 -4.74 -20.34
CA ALA A 114 18.76 -5.35 -21.46
C ALA A 114 18.89 -6.89 -21.32
N CYS A 115 18.68 -7.41 -20.12
CA CYS A 115 18.85 -8.82 -19.79
C CYS A 115 17.61 -9.64 -20.17
N THR A 116 17.57 -10.15 -21.41
CA THR A 116 16.47 -10.97 -21.96
C THR A 116 16.14 -12.21 -21.12
N HIS A 117 17.13 -12.78 -20.43
CA HIS A 117 16.95 -13.94 -19.55
C HIS A 117 16.07 -13.63 -18.32
N LEU A 118 16.00 -12.37 -17.86
CA LEU A 118 15.16 -11.98 -16.72
C LEU A 118 13.68 -11.85 -17.11
N HIS A 119 13.37 -11.51 -18.37
CA HIS A 119 12.00 -11.41 -18.86
C HIS A 119 11.29 -12.76 -18.81
N GLY A 120 12.01 -13.84 -19.13
CA GLY A 120 11.48 -15.21 -19.16
C GLY A 120 11.25 -15.83 -17.78
N ILE A 121 11.79 -15.25 -16.70
CA ILE A 121 11.63 -15.79 -15.33
C ILE A 121 10.23 -15.51 -14.78
N ALA A 122 9.66 -14.35 -15.11
CA ALA A 122 8.39 -13.92 -14.51
C ALA A 122 7.19 -14.85 -14.81
N PRO A 123 7.01 -15.40 -16.03
CA PRO A 123 5.95 -16.36 -16.35
C PRO A 123 6.16 -17.76 -15.75
N LEU A 124 7.40 -18.13 -15.38
CA LEU A 124 7.76 -19.49 -14.92
C LEU A 124 7.48 -19.73 -13.44
N HIS A 125 7.17 -18.69 -12.67
CA HIS A 125 6.76 -18.87 -11.28
C HIS A 125 5.33 -19.43 -11.23
N ALA A 126 5.23 -20.76 -11.16
CA ALA A 126 3.98 -21.43 -10.84
C ALA A 126 3.38 -20.81 -9.56
N ARG A 127 2.09 -20.52 -9.58
CA ARG A 127 1.39 -19.95 -8.42
C ARG A 127 1.65 -20.86 -7.21
N PRO A 128 2.04 -20.32 -6.05
CA PRO A 128 2.21 -21.14 -4.86
C PRO A 128 0.93 -21.94 -4.59
N PRO A 129 1.01 -23.21 -4.14
CA PRO A 129 -0.16 -24.05 -3.89
C PRO A 129 -1.13 -23.43 -2.87
N GLU A 130 -0.65 -22.51 -2.04
CA GLU A 130 -1.43 -21.74 -1.08
C GLU A 130 -2.32 -20.64 -1.70
N GLY A 131 -2.31 -20.45 -3.02
CA GLY A 131 -3.15 -19.45 -3.71
C GLY A 131 -2.79 -17.99 -3.41
N ARG A 132 -1.68 -17.72 -2.72
CA ARG A 132 -1.25 -16.35 -2.36
C ARG A 132 -1.03 -15.47 -3.60
N PRO A 133 -1.37 -14.17 -3.53
CA PRO A 133 -1.22 -13.26 -4.65
C PRO A 133 0.26 -12.96 -4.94
N LEU A 134 0.60 -12.85 -6.22
CA LEU A 134 1.95 -12.47 -6.64
C LEU A 134 2.17 -10.96 -6.50
N PRO A 135 3.42 -10.50 -6.29
CA PRO A 135 3.76 -9.08 -6.23
C PRO A 135 3.27 -8.26 -7.44
N ARG A 136 3.26 -8.86 -8.65
CA ARG A 136 2.76 -8.21 -9.87
C ARG A 136 1.25 -8.02 -9.88
N GLU A 137 0.48 -8.77 -9.09
CA GLU A 137 -0.97 -8.62 -9.00
C GLU A 137 -1.39 -7.29 -8.35
N LEU A 138 -0.49 -6.60 -7.64
CA LEU A 138 -0.73 -5.22 -7.18
C LEU A 138 -1.02 -4.22 -8.30
N LEU A 139 -0.59 -4.56 -9.52
CA LEU A 139 -0.80 -3.73 -10.72
C LEU A 139 -2.18 -3.95 -11.33
N LEU A 140 -2.76 -5.13 -11.12
CA LEU A 140 -4.12 -5.46 -11.51
C LEU A 140 -5.02 -4.70 -10.53
N SER A 141 -5.80 -3.74 -11.04
CA SER A 141 -6.78 -3.03 -10.21
C SER A 141 -7.67 -4.03 -9.45
N PRO A 142 -8.15 -3.72 -8.23
CA PRO A 142 -9.27 -4.47 -7.70
C PRO A 142 -10.44 -4.26 -8.65
N GLN A 143 -10.77 -5.30 -9.42
CA GLN A 143 -12.08 -5.35 -10.06
C GLN A 143 -13.09 -5.37 -8.89
N PRO A 144 -14.12 -4.49 -8.89
CA PRO A 144 -15.28 -4.76 -8.05
C PRO A 144 -15.77 -6.14 -8.48
N SER A 145 -15.73 -7.10 -7.57
CA SER A 145 -16.25 -8.45 -7.79
C SER A 145 -17.62 -8.32 -8.46
N PRO A 146 -17.87 -8.94 -9.62
CA PRO A 146 -19.21 -9.00 -10.15
C PRO A 146 -20.05 -9.72 -9.10
N ASN A 147 -21.07 -9.01 -8.66
CA ASN A 147 -22.13 -9.49 -7.80
C ASN A 147 -22.47 -10.95 -8.17
N THR A 148 -22.13 -11.92 -7.31
CA THR A 148 -22.75 -13.26 -7.39
C THR A 148 -24.18 -13.06 -6.92
N GLY A 149 -24.99 -12.52 -7.82
CA GLY A 149 -26.43 -12.53 -7.72
C GLY A 149 -26.84 -13.98 -7.60
N ASN A 150 -27.40 -14.27 -6.43
CA ASN A 150 -28.30 -15.36 -6.14
C ASN A 150 -29.14 -15.71 -7.38
N SER A 151 -28.83 -16.84 -8.02
CA SER A 151 -29.73 -17.54 -8.93
C SER A 151 -29.89 -18.95 -8.39
N GLY A 152 -30.58 -19.03 -7.26
CA GLY A 152 -31.39 -20.17 -6.88
C GLY A 152 -32.84 -19.79 -7.13
N ASP A 153 -33.55 -20.75 -7.72
CA ASP A 153 -35.00 -20.92 -7.70
C ASP A 153 -35.77 -20.11 -8.76
N ASP A 154 -36.12 -20.80 -9.86
CA ASP A 154 -37.47 -20.88 -10.44
C ASP A 154 -37.45 -21.87 -11.63
N GLU A 155 -37.49 -23.18 -11.33
CA GLU A 155 -37.95 -24.21 -12.28
C GLU A 155 -39.18 -24.90 -11.67
N ASP A 156 -40.34 -24.30 -11.90
CA ASP A 156 -41.65 -24.94 -11.85
C ASP A 156 -42.58 -24.11 -12.77
N ASP A 157 -42.82 -24.56 -14.01
CA ASP A 157 -44.19 -24.64 -14.55
C ASP A 157 -44.28 -25.47 -15.85
N ALA A 158 -45.32 -26.30 -15.86
CA ALA A 158 -46.09 -26.92 -16.93
C ALA A 158 -45.50 -27.14 -18.34
N GLY A 159 -45.37 -28.42 -18.70
CA GLY A 159 -45.39 -28.93 -20.07
C GLY A 159 -46.46 -30.01 -20.23
N GLU A 160 -47.60 -29.59 -20.74
CA GLU A 160 -48.79 -30.37 -21.07
C GLU A 160 -48.57 -31.39 -22.20
N ALA A 161 -49.00 -32.64 -21.98
CA ALA A 161 -49.59 -33.58 -22.95
C ALA A 161 -50.09 -34.85 -22.24
#